data_AF-A0A1J8QKA8-F1
#
_entry.id   AF-A0A1J8QKA8-F1
#
_cell.length_a   1.000
_cell.length_b   1.000
_cell.length_c   1.000
_cell.angle_alpha   90.00
_cell.angle_beta   90.00
_cell.angle_gamma   90.00
#
_symmetry.space_group_name_H-M   'P 1'
#
loop_
_entity.id
_entity.type
_entity.pdbx_description
1 polymer ?
#
loop_
_entity_poly.entity_id
_entity_poly.type
_entity_poly.pdbx_seq_one_letter_code
_entity_poly.pdbx_strand_id
1 'polypeptide(L)'
;MRQRFPQVDSDYNVDDVIRPMGSLITGTVDSQIPIRPLHISFYDFLTDKSRSDKFFIDVSGVENDLAFASLRVMEHELRFNICSLESSYLPNSAVHDLDKRVKDSISTELSYSCRFWGTHVGAASFEQSLVTEIAAFFDDERLLFWIEALGLLRSFGSAARSLICISDWCAGSAEFTQISDAAQDTLRFVRMFGVAILHSTPHLYLSALPFAPKQSRVFRKFAAKFPCTPLVVAGHVLKWPALEKTIHMHDRVQSVAISPDGKRIAGGSVGGDIQIWDMETGGALGTPLRGHIATVCSLAISPDGKYI
;
A
#
# COMPACT_ATOMS: atom_id res chain seq x y z
N MET A 1 8.78 -16.18 5.06
CA MET A 1 8.07 -15.41 6.13
C MET A 1 8.30 -15.97 7.54
N ARG A 2 7.91 -17.21 7.88
CA ARG A 2 7.93 -17.72 9.28
C ARG A 2 9.28 -17.61 10.02
N GLN A 3 10.40 -17.86 9.34
CA GLN A 3 11.75 -17.72 9.91
C GLN A 3 12.09 -16.28 10.37
N ARG A 4 11.28 -15.29 10.01
CA ARG A 4 11.47 -13.89 10.38
C ARG A 4 10.56 -13.44 11.54
N PHE A 5 9.77 -14.35 12.12
CA PHE A 5 8.89 -14.03 13.25
C PHE A 5 9.72 -13.67 14.50
N PRO A 6 9.21 -12.80 15.39
CA PRO A 6 9.91 -12.39 16.60
C PRO A 6 10.01 -13.51 17.65
N GLN A 7 9.02 -14.40 17.74
CA GLN A 7 9.03 -15.57 18.63
C GLN A 7 9.29 -16.85 17.83
N VAL A 8 10.44 -17.50 18.08
CA VAL A 8 10.84 -18.76 17.44
C VAL A 8 10.61 -19.91 18.41
N ASP A 9 9.35 -20.20 18.74
CA ASP A 9 9.04 -21.28 19.69
C ASP A 9 8.89 -22.65 19.03
N SER A 10 9.05 -22.75 17.72
CA SER A 10 8.94 -24.05 17.06
C SER A 10 9.61 -24.13 15.70
N ASP A 11 10.64 -24.97 15.65
CA ASP A 11 11.47 -25.25 14.48
C ASP A 11 10.87 -26.41 13.67
N TYR A 12 9.57 -26.33 13.35
CA TYR A 12 8.93 -27.30 12.46
C TYR A 12 8.88 -26.77 11.02
N ASN A 13 9.10 -27.68 10.08
CA ASN A 13 8.95 -27.38 8.67
C ASN A 13 7.47 -27.14 8.36
N VAL A 14 7.15 -25.96 7.82
CA VAL A 14 5.79 -25.56 7.47
C VAL A 14 5.15 -26.55 6.49
N ASP A 15 5.95 -27.12 5.57
CA ASP A 15 5.45 -28.10 4.59
C ASP A 15 4.95 -29.39 5.26
N ASP A 16 5.59 -29.82 6.35
CA ASP A 16 5.21 -31.03 7.09
C ASP A 16 3.87 -30.84 7.81
N VAL A 17 3.56 -29.60 8.20
CA VAL A 17 2.28 -29.23 8.84
C VAL A 17 1.18 -29.02 7.80
N ILE A 18 1.49 -28.38 6.68
CA ILE A 18 0.49 -27.96 5.68
C ILE A 18 0.07 -29.11 4.76
N ARG A 19 0.98 -29.98 4.32
CA ARG A 19 0.66 -31.08 3.39
C ARG A 19 -0.51 -31.96 3.84
N PRO A 20 -0.62 -32.39 5.11
CA PRO A 20 -1.74 -33.19 5.59
C PRO A 20 -3.09 -32.45 5.62
N MET A 21 -3.10 -31.11 5.56
CA MET A 21 -4.30 -30.30 5.74
C MET A 21 -5.11 -30.09 4.45
N GLY A 22 -4.85 -30.85 3.38
CA GLY A 22 -5.52 -30.68 2.07
C GLY A 22 -7.04 -30.82 2.08
N SER A 23 -7.62 -31.40 3.14
CA SER A 23 -9.07 -31.45 3.36
C SER A 23 -9.67 -30.17 3.95
N LEU A 24 -8.83 -29.27 4.48
CA LEU A 24 -9.23 -28.04 5.17
C LEU A 24 -8.76 -26.78 4.45
N ILE A 25 -7.60 -26.85 3.78
CA ILE A 25 -6.98 -25.72 3.10
C ILE A 25 -6.53 -26.10 1.69
N THR A 26 -6.55 -25.12 0.79
CA THR A 26 -5.96 -25.20 -0.56
C THR A 26 -4.48 -24.85 -0.53
N GLY A 27 -3.73 -25.13 -1.61
CA GLY A 27 -2.33 -24.75 -1.73
C GLY A 27 -1.35 -25.63 -0.94
N THR A 28 -1.75 -26.86 -0.58
CA THR A 28 -0.92 -27.75 0.26
C THR A 28 0.18 -28.49 -0.48
N VAL A 29 0.13 -28.52 -1.82
CA VAL A 29 1.06 -29.29 -2.67
C VAL A 29 1.87 -28.40 -3.61
N ASP A 30 1.33 -27.24 -3.98
CA ASP A 30 1.95 -26.29 -4.90
C ASP A 30 2.18 -24.96 -4.17
N SER A 31 3.44 -24.57 -4.01
CA SER A 31 3.85 -23.33 -3.36
C SER A 31 3.46 -22.07 -4.14
N GLN A 32 3.07 -22.20 -5.42
CA GLN A 32 2.52 -21.11 -6.21
C GLN A 32 1.04 -20.85 -5.92
N ILE A 33 0.34 -21.81 -5.32
CA ILE A 33 -1.07 -21.66 -4.96
C ILE A 33 -1.15 -21.11 -3.53
N PRO A 34 -1.80 -19.95 -3.31
CA PRO A 34 -1.91 -19.39 -1.99
C PRO A 34 -2.71 -20.30 -1.06
N ILE A 35 -2.22 -20.46 0.17
CA ILE A 35 -2.91 -21.22 1.19
C ILE A 35 -4.19 -20.49 1.60
N ARG A 36 -5.34 -21.16 1.46
CA ARG A 36 -6.64 -20.60 1.86
C ARG A 36 -7.54 -21.67 2.46
N PRO A 37 -8.34 -21.36 3.50
CA PRO A 37 -9.39 -22.25 3.97
C PRO A 37 -10.34 -22.63 2.84
N LEU A 38 -10.68 -23.93 2.75
CA LEU A 38 -11.72 -24.42 1.83
C LEU A 38 -13.12 -23.96 2.26
N HIS A 39 -13.32 -23.77 3.56
CA HIS A 39 -14.59 -23.32 4.12
C HIS A 39 -14.38 -22.34 5.28
N ILE A 40 -15.23 -21.31 5.35
CA ILE A 40 -15.12 -20.22 6.35
C ILE A 40 -15.22 -20.74 7.80
N SER A 41 -15.98 -21.82 8.02
CA SER A 41 -16.13 -22.41 9.36
C SER A 41 -14.81 -22.89 9.97
N PHE A 42 -13.81 -23.20 9.16
CA PHE A 42 -12.49 -23.59 9.65
C PHE A 42 -11.77 -22.38 10.26
N TYR A 43 -11.83 -21.24 9.58
CA TYR A 43 -11.34 -19.98 10.11
C TYR A 43 -12.10 -19.60 11.40
N ASP A 44 -13.44 -19.61 11.36
CA ASP A 44 -14.27 -19.27 12.52
C ASP A 44 -14.00 -20.17 13.73
N PHE A 45 -13.70 -21.45 13.50
CA PHE A 45 -13.33 -22.38 14.55
C PHE A 45 -11.99 -21.98 15.19
N LEU A 46 -10.95 -21.75 14.38
CA LEU A 46 -9.61 -21.39 14.85
C LEU A 46 -9.58 -20.04 15.59
N THR A 47 -10.45 -19.10 15.23
CA THR A 47 -10.48 -17.76 15.84
C THR A 47 -11.46 -17.64 17.01
N ASP A 48 -12.18 -18.70 17.38
CA ASP A 48 -13.09 -18.71 18.53
C ASP A 48 -12.56 -19.57 19.66
N LYS A 49 -12.04 -18.91 20.71
CA LYS A 49 -11.44 -19.57 21.88
C LYS A 49 -12.38 -20.55 22.57
N SER A 50 -13.68 -20.28 22.57
CA SER A 50 -14.67 -21.16 23.21
C SER A 50 -14.86 -22.48 22.46
N ARG A 51 -14.58 -22.49 21.15
CA ARG A 51 -14.78 -23.64 20.27
C ARG A 51 -13.50 -24.45 20.05
N SER A 52 -12.37 -23.77 19.89
CA SER A 52 -11.11 -24.41 19.51
C SER A 52 -10.19 -24.74 20.68
N ASP A 53 -10.38 -24.13 21.84
CA ASP A 53 -9.61 -24.37 23.06
C ASP A 53 -8.08 -24.36 22.79
N LYS A 54 -7.42 -25.52 22.82
CA LYS A 54 -5.98 -25.67 22.53
C LYS A 54 -5.55 -25.32 21.08
N PHE A 55 -6.50 -25.24 20.15
CA PHE A 55 -6.26 -24.86 18.75
C PHE A 55 -6.58 -23.39 18.46
N PHE A 56 -6.95 -22.62 19.49
CA PHE A 56 -7.25 -21.21 19.35
C PHE A 56 -6.04 -20.43 18.83
N ILE A 57 -6.29 -19.58 17.84
CA ILE A 57 -5.32 -18.66 17.27
C ILE A 57 -5.74 -17.24 17.65
N ASP A 58 -4.87 -16.56 18.40
CA ASP A 58 -5.00 -15.12 18.61
C ASP A 58 -4.61 -14.38 17.33
N VAL A 59 -5.63 -13.92 16.61
CA VAL A 59 -5.45 -13.19 15.35
C VAL A 59 -4.56 -11.96 15.57
N SER A 60 -4.74 -11.22 16.66
CA SER A 60 -3.96 -10.00 16.89
C SER A 60 -2.47 -10.26 17.09
N GLY A 61 -2.13 -11.37 17.74
CA GLY A 61 -0.75 -11.86 17.87
C GLY A 61 -0.16 -12.27 16.53
N VAL A 62 -0.94 -12.96 15.69
CA VAL A 62 -0.49 -13.36 14.34
C VAL A 62 -0.31 -12.16 13.42
N GLU A 63 -1.19 -11.16 13.47
CA GLU A 63 -1.06 -9.92 12.71
C GLU A 63 0.23 -9.17 13.09
N ASN A 64 0.58 -9.17 14.37
CA ASN A 64 1.83 -8.60 14.85
C ASN A 64 3.06 -9.35 14.28
N ASP A 65 3.07 -10.68 14.39
CA ASP A 65 4.13 -11.52 13.83
C ASP A 65 4.30 -11.31 12.31
N LEU A 66 3.20 -11.20 11.57
CA LEU A 66 3.21 -10.94 10.13
C LEU A 66 3.72 -9.54 9.80
N ALA A 67 3.40 -8.53 10.62
CA ALA A 67 3.96 -7.18 10.47
C ALA A 67 5.49 -7.19 10.63
N PHE A 68 6.00 -7.79 11.70
CA PHE A 68 7.45 -7.96 11.92
C PHE A 68 8.13 -8.74 10.79
N ALA A 69 7.56 -9.88 10.41
CA ALA A 69 8.11 -10.71 9.36
C ALA A 69 8.19 -9.97 8.03
N SER A 70 7.16 -9.18 7.72
CA SER A 70 7.11 -8.36 6.49
C SER A 70 8.16 -7.26 6.50
N LEU A 71 8.30 -6.54 7.62
CA LEU A 71 9.32 -5.51 7.78
C LEU A 71 10.74 -6.09 7.63
N ARG A 72 10.99 -7.26 8.22
CA ARG A 72 12.29 -7.96 8.13
C ARG A 72 12.58 -8.53 6.75
N VAL A 73 11.57 -9.04 6.03
CA VAL A 73 11.75 -9.45 4.63
C VAL A 73 12.11 -8.24 3.77
N MET A 74 11.40 -7.13 3.94
CA MET A 74 11.71 -5.87 3.24
C MET A 74 13.10 -5.35 3.62
N GLU A 75 13.54 -5.49 4.87
CA GLU A 75 14.89 -5.16 5.30
C GLU A 75 15.98 -5.88 4.51
N HIS A 76 15.79 -7.18 4.24
CA HIS A 76 16.82 -8.00 3.62
C HIS A 76 16.77 -8.03 2.09
N GLU A 77 15.58 -7.90 1.49
CA GLU A 77 15.42 -8.11 0.05
C GLU A 77 15.25 -6.81 -0.75
N LEU A 78 14.79 -5.71 -0.13
CA LEU A 78 14.72 -4.42 -0.82
C LEU A 78 16.11 -3.87 -1.10
N ARG A 79 16.29 -3.36 -2.31
CA ARG A 79 17.54 -2.71 -2.75
C ARG A 79 17.24 -1.71 -3.85
N PHE A 80 18.13 -0.74 -4.02
CA PHE A 80 18.08 0.21 -5.12
C PHE A 80 18.07 -0.50 -6.48
N ASN A 81 17.19 -0.05 -7.38
CA ASN A 81 17.09 -0.54 -8.74
C ASN A 81 16.94 -2.07 -8.80
N ILE A 82 15.97 -2.62 -8.07
CA ILE A 82 15.82 -4.07 -7.84
C ILE A 82 15.67 -4.87 -9.14
N CYS A 83 15.09 -4.27 -10.18
CA CYS A 83 14.92 -4.85 -11.52
C CYS A 83 15.98 -4.39 -12.54
N SER A 84 17.07 -3.75 -12.10
CA SER A 84 18.20 -3.34 -12.94
C SER A 84 17.77 -2.55 -14.20
N LEU A 85 16.87 -1.58 -14.04
CA LEU A 85 16.49 -0.68 -15.11
C LEU A 85 17.70 0.19 -15.51
N GLU A 86 18.07 0.12 -16.77
CA GLU A 86 19.28 0.74 -17.31
C GLU A 86 19.09 2.23 -17.62
N SER A 87 17.84 2.65 -17.84
CA SER A 87 17.52 4.02 -18.23
C SER A 87 16.18 4.47 -17.63
N SER A 88 16.12 5.76 -17.31
CA SER A 88 14.89 6.46 -16.98
C SER A 88 14.16 7.02 -18.21
N TYR A 89 14.78 6.98 -19.39
CA TYR A 89 14.21 7.54 -20.61
C TYR A 89 13.01 6.73 -21.12
N LEU A 90 13.04 5.42 -20.90
CA LEU A 90 11.99 4.52 -21.35
C LEU A 90 10.88 4.41 -20.30
N PRO A 91 9.61 4.38 -20.72
CA PRO A 91 8.54 3.96 -19.82
C PRO A 91 8.69 2.48 -19.46
N ASN A 92 8.13 2.08 -18.32
CA ASN A 92 8.14 0.69 -17.87
C ASN A 92 7.58 -0.27 -18.95
N SER A 93 6.59 0.18 -19.72
CA SER A 93 5.97 -0.60 -20.81
C SER A 93 6.87 -0.84 -22.03
N ALA A 94 7.96 -0.07 -22.19
CA ALA A 94 8.92 -0.23 -23.29
C ALA A 94 10.09 -1.15 -22.93
N VAL A 95 10.20 -1.61 -21.69
CA VAL A 95 11.23 -2.56 -21.25
C VAL A 95 10.72 -3.98 -21.50
N HIS A 96 11.21 -4.61 -22.57
CA HIS A 96 10.65 -5.85 -23.13
C HIS A 96 10.65 -7.05 -22.17
N ASP A 97 11.62 -7.15 -21.26
CA ASP A 97 11.78 -8.25 -20.31
C ASP A 97 11.40 -7.88 -18.87
N LEU A 98 10.74 -6.73 -18.66
CA LEU A 98 10.45 -6.21 -17.32
C LEU A 98 9.65 -7.19 -16.45
N ASP A 99 8.60 -7.81 -17.00
CA ASP A 99 7.77 -8.75 -16.23
C ASP A 99 8.58 -9.96 -15.74
N LYS A 100 9.55 -10.41 -16.55
CA LYS A 100 10.49 -11.46 -16.16
C LYS A 100 11.43 -10.97 -15.06
N ARG A 101 12.02 -9.79 -15.21
CA ARG A 101 12.91 -9.19 -14.19
C ARG A 101 12.20 -9.00 -12.86
N VAL A 102 10.94 -8.57 -12.88
CA VAL A 102 10.10 -8.45 -11.67
C VAL A 102 9.92 -9.81 -11.01
N LYS A 103 9.58 -10.85 -11.77
CA LYS A 103 9.41 -12.21 -11.24
C LYS A 103 10.72 -12.80 -10.68
N ASP A 104 11.85 -12.51 -11.32
CA ASP A 104 13.15 -13.04 -10.93
C ASP A 104 13.77 -12.26 -9.75
N SER A 105 13.41 -10.97 -9.59
CA SER A 105 14.04 -10.07 -8.61
C SER A 105 13.19 -9.80 -7.38
N ILE A 106 11.86 -9.95 -7.47
CA ILE A 106 10.92 -9.73 -6.35
C ILE A 106 10.31 -11.08 -5.98
N SER A 107 10.75 -11.63 -4.85
CA SER A 107 10.21 -12.90 -4.32
C SER A 107 8.71 -12.79 -4.00
N THR A 108 8.05 -13.94 -3.87
CA THR A 108 6.65 -14.01 -3.42
C THR A 108 6.45 -13.37 -2.05
N GLU A 109 7.40 -13.56 -1.15
CA GLU A 109 7.44 -13.04 0.21
C GLU A 109 7.64 -11.53 0.22
N LEU A 110 8.57 -11.01 -0.59
CA LEU A 110 8.77 -9.58 -0.73
C LEU A 110 7.55 -8.90 -1.35
N SER A 111 6.98 -9.50 -2.40
CA SER A 111 5.76 -9.00 -3.04
C SER A 111 4.60 -8.91 -2.06
N TYR A 112 4.41 -9.94 -1.23
CA TYR A 112 3.43 -9.94 -0.15
C TYR A 112 3.73 -8.85 0.88
N SER A 113 4.96 -8.81 1.39
CA SER A 113 5.39 -7.88 2.43
C SER A 113 5.19 -6.43 1.99
N CYS A 114 5.62 -6.07 0.77
CA CYS A 114 5.42 -4.73 0.22
C CYS A 114 3.94 -4.33 0.15
N ARG A 115 3.03 -5.27 -0.09
CA ARG A 115 1.59 -5.00 -0.28
C ARG A 115 0.78 -4.94 1.01
N PHE A 116 1.13 -5.72 2.02
CA PHE A 116 0.22 -6.01 3.14
C PHE A 116 0.77 -5.63 4.53
N TRP A 117 2.06 -5.33 4.67
CA TRP A 117 2.65 -5.06 5.99
C TRP A 117 1.89 -3.99 6.80
N GLY A 118 1.47 -2.88 6.18
CA GLY A 118 0.72 -1.83 6.89
C GLY A 118 -0.70 -2.25 7.27
N THR A 119 -1.31 -3.19 6.53
CA THR A 119 -2.61 -3.77 6.92
C THR A 119 -2.45 -4.62 8.19
N HIS A 120 -1.37 -5.41 8.27
CA HIS A 120 -1.03 -6.18 9.46
C HIS A 120 -0.76 -5.27 10.66
N VAL A 121 0.00 -4.19 10.48
CA VAL A 121 0.20 -3.17 11.53
C VAL A 121 -1.13 -2.62 12.03
N GLY A 122 -2.03 -2.24 11.12
CA GLY A 122 -3.34 -1.70 11.50
C GLY A 122 -4.26 -2.69 12.24
N ALA A 123 -4.05 -4.00 12.07
CA ALA A 123 -4.81 -5.06 12.75
C ALA A 123 -4.12 -5.59 14.01
N ALA A 124 -2.82 -5.34 14.18
CA ALA A 124 -2.03 -5.78 15.31
C ALA A 124 -2.33 -4.97 16.58
N SER A 125 -2.21 -5.63 17.73
CA SER A 125 -2.22 -4.94 19.02
C SER A 125 -1.01 -4.00 19.13
N PHE A 126 -1.18 -2.92 19.89
CA PHE A 126 -0.13 -1.91 20.03
C PHE A 126 1.08 -2.45 20.82
N GLU A 127 2.27 -2.49 20.20
CA GLU A 127 3.52 -2.93 20.84
C GLU A 127 4.71 -2.02 20.52
N GLN A 128 5.49 -1.67 21.54
CA GLN A 128 6.64 -0.75 21.43
C GLN A 128 7.77 -1.28 20.53
N SER A 129 7.98 -2.59 20.52
CA SER A 129 8.96 -3.26 19.66
C SER A 129 8.63 -3.05 18.18
N LEU A 130 7.35 -3.20 17.81
CA LEU A 130 6.88 -3.02 16.44
C LEU A 130 6.99 -1.55 16.01
N VAL A 131 6.65 -0.62 16.89
CA VAL A 131 6.86 0.82 16.68
C VAL A 131 8.32 1.12 16.30
N THR A 132 9.27 0.48 16.99
CA THR A 132 10.71 0.70 16.75
C THR A 132 11.12 0.23 15.36
N GLU A 133 10.64 -0.93 14.92
CA GLU A 133 10.88 -1.43 13.54
C GLU A 133 10.24 -0.53 12.48
N ILE A 134 9.02 -0.03 12.72
CA ILE A 134 8.34 0.88 11.80
C ILE A 134 9.12 2.21 11.70
N ALA A 135 9.58 2.75 12.82
CA ALA A 135 10.40 3.96 12.85
C ALA A 135 11.70 3.76 12.05
N ALA A 136 12.38 2.63 12.26
CA ALA A 136 13.59 2.26 11.50
C ALA A 136 13.31 2.20 10.00
N PHE A 137 12.16 1.63 9.59
CA PHE A 137 11.75 1.58 8.18
C PHE A 137 11.58 2.97 7.55
N PHE A 138 10.92 3.92 8.24
CA PHE A 138 10.77 5.29 7.74
C PHE A 138 12.07 6.10 7.75
N ASP A 139 13.05 5.68 8.54
CA ASP A 139 14.34 6.35 8.67
C ASP A 139 15.42 5.85 7.69
N ASP A 140 15.15 4.74 7.00
CA ASP A 140 16.05 4.06 6.07
C ASP A 140 15.68 4.32 4.59
N GLU A 141 16.64 4.20 3.67
CA GLU A 141 16.42 4.32 2.22
C GLU A 141 15.49 3.24 1.66
N ARG A 142 15.32 2.16 2.43
CA ARG A 142 14.32 1.12 2.21
C ARG A 142 12.92 1.66 2.01
N LEU A 143 12.56 2.82 2.56
CA LEU A 143 11.30 3.49 2.24
C LEU A 143 11.17 3.77 0.73
N LEU A 144 12.22 4.28 0.09
CA LEU A 144 12.23 4.53 -1.36
C LEU A 144 12.25 3.22 -2.14
N PHE A 145 13.03 2.23 -1.72
CA PHE A 145 13.07 0.91 -2.38
C PHE A 145 11.72 0.20 -2.30
N TRP A 146 10.97 0.39 -1.22
CA TRP A 146 9.61 -0.12 -1.07
C TRP A 146 8.66 0.53 -2.08
N ILE A 147 8.74 1.86 -2.26
CA ILE A 147 7.96 2.58 -3.28
C ILE A 147 8.37 2.13 -4.70
N GLU A 148 9.66 1.90 -4.94
CA GLU A 148 10.19 1.36 -6.20
C GLU A 148 9.58 -0.01 -6.51
N ALA A 149 9.65 -0.94 -5.56
CA ALA A 149 9.09 -2.28 -5.67
C ALA A 149 7.57 -2.23 -5.93
N LEU A 150 6.82 -1.36 -5.25
CA LEU A 150 5.39 -1.19 -5.49
C LEU A 150 5.07 -0.58 -6.86
N GLY A 151 5.95 0.28 -7.39
CA GLY A 151 5.86 0.81 -8.75
C GLY A 151 5.97 -0.30 -9.79
N LEU A 152 6.97 -1.16 -9.64
CA LEU A 152 7.23 -2.31 -10.51
C LEU A 152 6.12 -3.37 -10.40
N LEU A 153 5.62 -3.63 -9.20
CA LEU A 153 4.50 -4.53 -8.93
C LEU A 153 3.13 -3.96 -9.37
N ARG A 154 3.10 -2.71 -9.84
CA ARG A 154 1.87 -1.94 -10.19
C ARG A 154 0.83 -1.94 -9.07
N SER A 155 1.30 -1.90 -7.82
CA SER A 155 0.47 -2.09 -6.62
C SER A 155 0.46 -0.85 -5.72
N PHE A 156 0.45 0.35 -6.31
CA PHE A 156 0.56 1.62 -5.59
C PHE A 156 -0.61 1.90 -4.63
N GLY A 157 -1.81 1.36 -4.88
CA GLY A 157 -2.93 1.45 -3.93
C GLY A 157 -2.60 0.81 -2.57
N SER A 158 -1.78 -0.26 -2.57
CA SER A 158 -1.29 -0.89 -1.34
C SER A 158 -0.39 0.03 -0.51
N ALA A 159 0.38 0.93 -1.16
CA ALA A 159 1.19 1.92 -0.45
C ALA A 159 0.31 2.87 0.35
N ALA A 160 -0.71 3.45 -0.31
CA ALA A 160 -1.62 4.40 0.31
C ALA A 160 -2.35 3.77 1.50
N ARG A 161 -2.91 2.58 1.30
CA ARG A 161 -3.58 1.83 2.35
C ARG A 161 -2.67 1.54 3.54
N SER A 162 -1.44 1.08 3.28
CA SER A 162 -0.47 0.77 4.34
C SER A 162 -0.16 2.00 5.20
N LEU A 163 0.10 3.14 4.56
CA LEU A 163 0.43 4.40 5.24
C LEU A 163 -0.73 4.96 6.07
N ILE A 164 -1.97 4.82 5.57
CA ILE A 164 -3.17 5.17 6.32
C ILE A 164 -3.31 4.28 7.56
N CYS A 165 -3.23 2.96 7.40
CA CYS A 165 -3.32 2.03 8.53
C CYS A 165 -2.28 2.33 9.61
N ILE A 166 -1.03 2.66 9.24
CA ILE A 166 0.02 3.02 10.19
C ILE A 166 -0.29 4.36 10.88
N SER A 167 -0.75 5.35 10.13
CA SER A 167 -1.10 6.67 10.69
C SER A 167 -2.25 6.57 11.70
N ASP A 168 -3.28 5.79 11.38
CA ASP A 168 -4.43 5.53 12.25
C ASP A 168 -4.01 4.73 13.49
N TRP A 169 -3.18 3.70 13.31
CA TRP A 169 -2.65 2.88 14.42
C TRP A 169 -1.82 3.70 15.41
N CYS A 170 -1.11 4.74 14.94
CA CYS A 170 -0.35 5.66 15.79
C CYS A 170 -1.19 6.81 16.40
N ALA A 171 -2.42 7.04 15.97
CA ALA A 171 -3.18 8.26 16.29
C ALA A 171 -3.53 8.43 17.79
N GLY A 172 -3.45 7.36 18.59
CA GLY A 172 -3.79 7.36 20.01
C GLY A 172 -2.66 7.76 20.97
N SER A 173 -1.43 7.99 20.50
CA SER A 173 -0.27 8.25 21.37
C SER A 173 0.52 9.49 20.95
N ALA A 174 0.70 10.42 21.89
CA ALA A 174 1.50 11.63 21.70
C ALA A 174 2.97 11.32 21.38
N GLU A 175 3.48 10.19 21.85
CA GLU A 175 4.88 9.77 21.66
C GLU A 175 5.18 9.36 20.21
N PHE A 176 4.17 8.97 19.42
CA PHE A 176 4.34 8.43 18.06
C PHE A 176 3.80 9.34 16.96
N THR A 177 3.53 10.60 17.29
CA THR A 177 3.18 11.65 16.33
C THR A 177 4.19 11.73 15.18
N GLN A 178 5.48 11.47 15.46
CA GLN A 178 6.51 11.47 14.43
C GLN A 178 6.35 10.37 13.36
N ILE A 179 5.87 9.19 13.72
CA ILE A 179 5.65 8.09 12.76
C ILE A 179 4.41 8.39 11.94
N SER A 180 3.34 8.87 12.58
CA SER A 180 2.13 9.29 11.88
C SER A 180 2.44 10.43 10.88
N ASP A 181 3.23 11.42 11.29
CA ASP A 181 3.70 12.49 10.39
C ASP A 181 4.53 11.95 9.22
N ALA A 182 5.42 10.98 9.46
CA ALA A 182 6.22 10.36 8.40
C ALA A 182 5.35 9.57 7.42
N ALA A 183 4.36 8.82 7.93
CA ALA A 183 3.41 8.09 7.12
C ALA A 183 2.56 9.03 6.26
N GLN A 184 2.06 10.14 6.83
CA GLN A 184 1.29 11.16 6.11
C GLN A 184 2.12 11.92 5.07
N ASP A 185 3.37 12.28 5.40
CA ASP A 185 4.30 12.91 4.45
C ASP A 185 4.60 11.98 3.27
N THR A 186 4.85 10.70 3.55
CA THR A 186 5.05 9.66 2.53
C THR A 186 3.79 9.43 1.70
N LEU A 187 2.60 9.45 2.32
CA LEU A 187 1.33 9.29 1.63
C LEU A 187 1.12 10.39 0.60
N ARG A 188 1.43 11.65 0.96
CA ARG A 188 1.39 12.78 0.02
C ARG A 188 2.39 12.62 -1.11
N PHE A 189 3.60 12.17 -0.80
CA PHE A 189 4.63 11.88 -1.81
C PHE A 189 4.15 10.84 -2.83
N VAL A 190 3.63 9.71 -2.33
CA VAL A 190 3.07 8.62 -3.14
C VAL A 190 1.89 9.09 -4.00
N ARG A 191 0.97 9.87 -3.42
CA ARG A 191 -0.21 10.40 -4.14
C ARG A 191 0.18 11.39 -5.24
N MET A 192 1.13 12.28 -4.97
CA MET A 192 1.56 13.32 -5.91
C MET A 192 2.35 12.74 -7.09
N PHE A 193 3.26 11.79 -6.81
CA PHE A 193 4.20 11.30 -7.82
C PHE A 193 3.90 9.89 -8.34
N GLY A 194 2.89 9.21 -7.80
CA GLY A 194 2.60 7.82 -8.13
C GLY A 194 2.34 7.57 -9.61
N VAL A 195 1.67 8.50 -10.32
CA VAL A 195 1.44 8.38 -11.77
C VAL A 195 2.76 8.35 -12.54
N ALA A 196 3.71 9.24 -12.19
CA ALA A 196 5.01 9.28 -12.83
C ALA A 196 5.84 8.02 -12.54
N ILE A 197 5.82 7.55 -11.29
CA ILE A 197 6.56 6.34 -10.86
C ILE A 197 5.97 5.07 -11.51
N LEU A 198 4.65 4.99 -11.68
CA LEU A 198 4.00 3.88 -12.37
C LEU A 198 4.29 3.89 -13.88
N HIS A 199 4.40 5.07 -14.48
CA HIS A 199 4.76 5.21 -15.88
C HIS A 199 6.23 4.84 -16.14
N SER A 200 7.14 5.32 -15.30
CA SER A 200 8.57 4.98 -15.34
C SER A 200 9.16 5.02 -13.93
N THR A 201 9.48 3.84 -13.39
CA THR A 201 9.89 3.71 -11.98
C THR A 201 11.13 4.52 -11.59
N PRO A 202 12.17 4.68 -12.44
CA PRO A 202 13.32 5.53 -12.13
C PRO A 202 12.98 7.00 -11.85
N HIS A 203 11.81 7.49 -12.29
CA HIS A 203 11.35 8.83 -11.94
C HIS A 203 11.04 9.00 -10.45
N LEU A 204 11.00 7.93 -9.64
CA LEU A 204 11.05 8.04 -8.19
C LEU A 204 12.26 8.86 -7.73
N TYR A 205 13.44 8.59 -8.30
CA TYR A 205 14.69 9.25 -7.91
C TYR A 205 14.95 10.52 -8.71
N LEU A 206 14.57 10.56 -9.99
CA LEU A 206 14.91 11.68 -10.88
C LEU A 206 13.87 12.80 -10.91
N SER A 207 12.63 12.51 -10.50
CA SER A 207 11.54 13.49 -10.53
C SER A 207 10.82 13.60 -9.19
N ALA A 208 10.38 12.49 -8.59
CA ALA A 208 9.60 12.56 -7.36
C ALA A 208 10.44 13.09 -6.19
N LEU A 209 11.61 12.49 -5.93
CA LEU A 209 12.49 12.90 -4.85
C LEU A 209 13.01 14.35 -4.97
N PRO A 210 13.64 14.79 -6.08
CA PRO A 210 14.21 16.14 -6.18
C PRO A 210 13.16 17.25 -6.22
N PHE A 211 11.92 16.96 -6.69
CA PHE A 211 10.83 17.94 -6.72
C PHE A 211 9.89 17.85 -5.53
N ALA A 212 10.10 16.92 -4.59
CA ALA A 212 9.38 16.92 -3.33
C ALA A 212 9.65 18.21 -2.53
N PRO A 213 8.69 18.70 -1.73
CA PRO A 213 8.86 19.96 -1.02
C PRO A 213 10.06 19.95 -0.05
N LYS A 214 10.78 21.08 0.06
CA LYS A 214 11.98 21.22 0.92
C LYS A 214 11.74 20.89 2.39
N GLN A 215 10.51 21.04 2.87
CA GLN A 215 10.14 20.73 4.25
C GLN A 215 9.57 19.32 4.43
N SER A 216 9.33 18.57 3.34
CA SER A 216 8.92 17.17 3.45
C SER A 216 10.03 16.33 4.09
N ARG A 217 9.63 15.33 4.87
CA ARG A 217 10.56 14.41 5.53
C ARG A 217 11.28 13.56 4.49
N VAL A 218 10.55 13.09 3.47
CA VAL A 218 11.13 12.31 2.36
C VAL A 218 12.26 13.09 1.67
N PHE A 219 12.03 14.37 1.31
CA PHE A 219 13.07 15.19 0.68
C PHE A 219 14.29 15.36 1.60
N ARG A 220 14.05 15.82 2.85
CA ARG A 220 15.13 16.15 3.79
C ARG A 220 16.01 14.95 4.14
N LYS A 221 15.42 13.75 4.24
CA LYS A 221 16.15 12.54 4.59
C LYS A 221 16.93 11.96 3.42
N PHE A 222 16.33 11.95 2.22
CA PHE A 222 16.86 11.10 1.14
C PHE A 222 17.48 11.88 -0.02
N ALA A 223 17.11 13.14 -0.28
CA ALA A 223 17.60 13.86 -1.46
C ALA A 223 19.14 13.94 -1.52
N ALA A 224 19.80 14.16 -0.38
CA ALA A 224 21.26 14.24 -0.32
C ALA A 224 21.97 12.89 -0.59
N LYS A 225 21.26 11.76 -0.45
CA LYS A 225 21.82 10.42 -0.69
C LYS A 225 21.87 10.06 -2.19
N PHE A 226 21.13 10.79 -3.02
CA PHE A 226 21.08 10.62 -4.48
C PHE A 226 21.59 11.90 -5.18
N PRO A 227 22.91 12.18 -5.17
CA PRO A 227 23.45 13.47 -5.61
C PRO A 227 23.37 13.70 -7.14
N CYS A 228 23.20 12.65 -7.94
CA CYS A 228 23.13 12.72 -9.40
C CYS A 228 21.70 12.98 -9.92
N THR A 229 20.95 13.86 -9.24
CA THR A 229 19.57 14.20 -9.59
C THR A 229 19.43 15.70 -9.90
N PRO A 230 18.40 16.13 -10.66
CA PRO A 230 18.15 17.54 -10.94
C PRO A 230 18.03 18.38 -9.66
N LEU A 231 18.59 19.60 -9.68
CA LEU A 231 18.48 20.57 -8.58
C LEU A 231 17.51 21.69 -8.94
N VAL A 232 16.55 21.97 -8.06
CA VAL A 232 15.63 23.11 -8.22
C VAL A 232 16.31 24.39 -7.72
N VAL A 233 16.86 25.18 -8.65
CA VAL A 233 17.63 26.41 -8.35
C VAL A 233 16.72 27.57 -7.93
N ALA A 234 15.49 27.63 -8.47
CA ALA A 234 14.52 28.68 -8.16
C ALA A 234 13.10 28.10 -8.06
N GLY A 235 12.28 28.66 -7.17
CA GLY A 235 10.85 28.28 -7.05
C GLY A 235 10.59 26.94 -6.37
N HIS A 236 11.55 26.38 -5.64
CA HIS A 236 11.34 25.10 -4.95
C HIS A 236 10.28 25.25 -3.86
N VAL A 237 9.18 24.52 -4.04
CA VAL A 237 8.07 24.46 -3.11
C VAL A 237 8.54 24.06 -1.71
N LEU A 238 8.09 24.81 -0.69
CA LEU A 238 8.50 24.57 0.69
C LEU A 238 7.69 23.46 1.35
N LYS A 239 6.36 23.49 1.21
CA LYS A 239 5.41 22.55 1.83
C LYS A 239 4.55 21.89 0.77
N TRP A 240 3.98 20.73 1.07
CA TRP A 240 2.98 20.11 0.20
C TRP A 240 1.87 21.11 -0.17
N PRO A 241 1.48 21.19 -1.45
CA PRO A 241 0.36 22.03 -1.85
C PRO A 241 -0.93 21.54 -1.18
N ALA A 242 -1.86 22.45 -0.90
CA ALA A 242 -3.17 22.08 -0.36
C ALA A 242 -4.00 21.25 -1.36
N LEU A 243 -3.76 21.45 -2.66
CA LEU A 243 -4.36 20.65 -3.73
C LEU A 243 -3.50 19.40 -3.97
N GLU A 244 -3.97 18.24 -3.47
CA GLU A 244 -3.27 16.97 -3.69
C GLU A 244 -3.62 16.34 -5.05
N LYS A 245 -4.85 16.53 -5.54
CA LYS A 245 -5.33 15.85 -6.74
C LYS A 245 -6.46 16.60 -7.43
N THR A 246 -6.45 16.57 -8.76
CA THR A 246 -7.57 16.99 -9.59
C THR A 246 -8.13 15.77 -10.31
N ILE A 247 -9.43 15.57 -10.20
CA ILE A 247 -10.17 14.49 -10.87
C ILE A 247 -11.06 15.13 -11.92
N HIS A 248 -11.06 14.56 -13.12
CA HIS A 248 -11.79 15.09 -14.26
C HIS A 248 -13.01 14.23 -14.58
N MET A 249 -14.10 14.90 -14.94
CA MET A 249 -15.27 14.31 -15.59
C MET A 249 -15.37 14.89 -17.00
N HIS A 250 -15.86 14.11 -17.96
CA HIS A 250 -15.93 14.52 -19.36
C HIS A 250 -16.89 15.69 -19.63
N ASP A 251 -17.81 15.96 -18.71
CA ASP A 251 -18.80 17.02 -18.80
C ASP A 251 -18.83 17.85 -17.50
N ARG A 252 -19.53 18.98 -17.52
CA ARG A 252 -19.66 19.88 -16.38
C ARG A 252 -20.26 19.14 -15.19
N VAL A 253 -19.48 19.07 -14.11
CA VAL A 253 -19.92 18.49 -12.83
C VAL A 253 -20.91 19.46 -12.17
N GLN A 254 -22.10 18.96 -11.85
CA GLN A 254 -23.17 19.71 -11.19
C GLN A 254 -23.30 19.33 -9.71
N SER A 255 -23.03 18.08 -9.36
CA SER A 255 -23.16 17.57 -7.99
C SER A 255 -22.01 16.62 -7.65
N VAL A 256 -21.65 16.55 -6.37
CA VAL A 256 -20.59 15.68 -5.84
C VAL A 256 -21.04 15.09 -4.51
N ALA A 257 -20.72 13.82 -4.27
CA ALA A 257 -20.87 13.16 -2.99
C ALA A 257 -19.58 12.42 -2.61
N ILE A 258 -19.25 12.42 -1.32
CA ILE A 258 -18.11 11.68 -0.77
C ILE A 258 -18.66 10.53 0.06
N SER A 259 -18.06 9.35 -0.06
CA SER A 259 -18.49 8.20 0.74
C SER A 259 -18.19 8.43 2.22
N PRO A 260 -18.98 7.87 3.14
CA PRO A 260 -18.74 8.02 4.59
C PRO A 260 -17.36 7.53 5.04
N ASP A 261 -16.80 6.53 4.36
CA ASP A 261 -15.46 6.01 4.62
C ASP A 261 -14.34 6.85 3.97
N GLY A 262 -14.70 7.92 3.23
CA GLY A 262 -13.76 8.81 2.56
C GLY A 262 -12.97 8.17 1.42
N LYS A 263 -13.34 6.97 0.94
CA LYS A 263 -12.58 6.25 -0.09
C LYS A 263 -13.10 6.45 -1.50
N ARG A 264 -14.31 6.95 -1.66
CA ARG A 264 -14.97 7.12 -2.96
C ARG A 264 -15.53 8.52 -3.10
N ILE A 265 -15.47 9.03 -4.32
CA ILE A 265 -16.13 10.26 -4.72
C ILE A 265 -17.06 9.91 -5.86
N ALA A 266 -18.31 10.35 -5.81
CA ALA A 266 -19.27 10.28 -6.91
C ALA A 266 -19.53 11.69 -7.43
N GLY A 267 -19.60 11.85 -8.75
CA GLY A 267 -19.87 13.11 -9.42
C GLY A 267 -20.96 12.93 -10.46
N GLY A 268 -21.92 13.86 -10.47
CA GLY A 268 -23.03 13.90 -11.40
C GLY A 268 -22.86 15.03 -12.40
N SER A 269 -23.03 14.74 -13.68
CA SER A 269 -22.89 15.73 -14.75
C SER A 269 -24.20 16.42 -15.13
N VAL A 270 -24.06 17.53 -15.85
CA VAL A 270 -25.17 18.18 -16.56
C VAL A 270 -25.78 17.27 -17.64
N GLY A 271 -24.97 16.42 -18.28
CA GLY A 271 -25.41 15.43 -19.27
C GLY A 271 -26.12 14.18 -18.71
N GLY A 272 -26.29 14.05 -17.40
CA GLY A 272 -27.00 12.91 -16.79
C GLY A 272 -26.12 11.69 -16.46
N ASP A 273 -24.82 11.78 -16.67
CA ASP A 273 -23.87 10.73 -16.31
C ASP A 273 -23.51 10.84 -14.80
N ILE A 274 -23.32 9.70 -14.14
CA ILE A 274 -22.74 9.65 -12.79
C ILE A 274 -21.44 8.84 -12.88
N GLN A 275 -20.32 9.41 -12.44
CA GLN A 275 -19.03 8.72 -12.39
C GLN A 275 -18.57 8.58 -10.94
N ILE A 276 -18.01 7.43 -10.62
CA ILE A 276 -17.41 7.16 -9.32
C ILE A 276 -15.90 7.11 -9.51
N TRP A 277 -15.14 7.65 -8.56
CA TRP A 277 -13.69 7.56 -8.50
C TRP A 277 -13.24 6.99 -7.16
N ASP A 278 -12.15 6.26 -7.22
CA ASP A 278 -11.40 5.83 -6.06
C ASP A 278 -10.52 6.98 -5.59
N MET A 279 -10.63 7.38 -4.32
CA MET A 279 -9.94 8.56 -3.81
C MET A 279 -8.42 8.35 -3.71
N GLU A 280 -7.96 7.11 -3.56
CA GLU A 280 -6.54 6.76 -3.45
C GLU A 280 -5.84 6.86 -4.82
N THR A 281 -6.37 6.15 -5.81
CA THR A 281 -5.83 6.07 -7.16
C THR A 281 -6.28 7.24 -8.04
N GLY A 282 -7.38 7.91 -7.71
CA GLY A 282 -8.06 8.89 -8.55
C GLY A 282 -8.56 8.31 -9.87
N GLY A 283 -8.52 6.98 -9.99
CA GLY A 283 -9.03 6.26 -11.14
C GLY A 283 -10.55 6.21 -11.09
N ALA A 284 -11.16 6.24 -12.27
CA ALA A 284 -12.58 5.97 -12.43
C ALA A 284 -12.89 4.52 -11.99
N LEU A 285 -13.81 4.37 -11.03
CA LEU A 285 -14.35 3.09 -10.61
C LEU A 285 -15.47 2.69 -11.58
N GLY A 286 -15.09 1.95 -12.62
CA GLY A 286 -16.01 1.49 -13.66
C GLY A 286 -16.38 2.58 -14.66
N THR A 287 -17.30 2.24 -15.57
CA THR A 287 -17.83 3.15 -16.58
C THR A 287 -18.85 4.12 -15.98
N PRO A 288 -19.06 5.31 -16.57
CA PRO A 288 -20.11 6.21 -16.14
C PRO A 288 -21.47 5.50 -16.08
N LEU A 289 -22.17 5.64 -14.96
CA LEU A 289 -23.53 5.16 -14.79
C LEU A 289 -24.47 6.07 -15.58
N ARG A 290 -25.23 5.47 -16.49
CA ARG A 290 -26.16 6.16 -17.37
C ARG A 290 -27.58 5.74 -17.03
N GLY A 291 -28.43 6.71 -16.73
CA GLY A 291 -29.83 6.46 -16.38
C GLY A 291 -30.64 7.74 -16.28
N HIS A 292 -30.01 8.84 -15.86
CA HIS A 292 -30.62 10.16 -15.96
C HIS A 292 -30.55 10.67 -17.40
N ILE A 293 -31.67 11.19 -17.89
CA ILE A 293 -31.80 11.81 -19.22
C ILE A 293 -31.54 13.33 -19.19
N ALA A 294 -31.21 13.87 -18.01
CA ALA A 294 -31.01 15.29 -17.76
C ALA A 294 -30.04 15.47 -16.56
N THR A 295 -29.74 16.73 -16.23
CA THR A 295 -28.81 17.14 -15.17
C THR A 295 -29.01 16.38 -13.85
N VAL A 296 -27.92 15.83 -13.33
CA VAL A 296 -27.87 15.25 -11.98
C VAL A 296 -27.68 16.37 -10.95
N CYS A 297 -28.79 16.89 -10.42
CA CYS A 297 -28.78 18.04 -9.52
C CYS A 297 -28.19 17.75 -8.12
N SER A 298 -28.24 16.49 -7.66
CA SER A 298 -27.74 16.09 -6.34
C SER A 298 -27.39 14.60 -6.33
N LEU A 299 -26.44 14.23 -5.48
CA LEU A 299 -26.01 12.86 -5.21
C LEU A 299 -25.82 12.69 -3.70
N ALA A 300 -26.06 11.49 -3.19
CA ALA A 300 -25.74 11.13 -1.82
C ALA A 300 -25.27 9.67 -1.80
N ILE A 301 -24.26 9.37 -0.98
CA ILE A 301 -23.82 7.98 -0.76
C ILE A 301 -24.42 7.52 0.56
N SER A 302 -24.98 6.32 0.59
CA SER A 302 -25.57 5.75 1.80
C SER A 302 -24.53 5.60 2.93
N PRO A 303 -24.95 5.62 4.21
CA PRO A 303 -24.04 5.47 5.35
C PRO A 303 -23.18 4.20 5.32
N ASP A 304 -23.70 3.12 4.73
CA ASP A 304 -22.98 1.85 4.55
C ASP A 304 -22.12 1.80 3.28
N GLY A 305 -22.10 2.87 2.47
CA GLY A 305 -21.30 3.00 1.26
C GLY A 305 -21.75 2.12 0.09
N LYS A 306 -22.92 1.48 0.19
CA LYS A 306 -23.40 0.50 -0.80
C LYS A 306 -24.31 1.09 -1.87
N TYR A 307 -24.94 2.23 -1.61
CA TYR A 307 -25.89 2.88 -2.51
C TYR A 307 -25.48 4.32 -2.79
N ILE A 308 -25.86 4.79 -3.99
CA ILE A 308 -25.66 6.16 -4.50
C ILE A 308 -26.99 6.61 -5.10
#